data_AF-A0AAV1J2R8-F1
#
_entry.id   AF-A0AAV1J2R8-F1
#
_cell.length_a   1.000
_cell.length_b   1.000
_cell.length_c   1.000
_cell.angle_alpha   90.00
_cell.angle_beta   90.00
_cell.angle_gamma   90.00
#
_symmetry.space_group_name_H-M   'P 1'
#
loop_
_entity.id
_entity.type
_entity.pdbx_description
1 polymer ?
#
loop_
_entity_poly.entity_id
_entity_poly.type
_entity_poly.pdbx_seq_one_letter_code
_entity_poly.pdbx_strand_id
1 'polypeptide(L)'
;MPADIMSTCRAEQFGPLAKRTCDAEVKSGFLVLLGPGGIRQDVRVVVYRTTQEHFAVIYPRKRLSKPIGVVNLRNTAVERVDTNSGFFIRQKGYDNAVSAKFLCAERDLEAWLSAFSTTPSSSCQHHKSLPVLVEEEV
;
A
#
# COMPACT_ATOMS: atom_id res chain seq x y z
N MET A 1 -43.40 -26.71 -34.84
CA MET A 1 -42.38 -25.69 -35.20
C MET A 1 -43.08 -24.36 -35.30
N PRO A 2 -42.66 -23.37 -34.49
CA PRO A 2 -41.59 -22.44 -34.92
C PRO A 2 -40.44 -22.34 -33.91
N ALA A 3 -39.41 -21.57 -34.31
CA ALA A 3 -38.00 -21.72 -33.98
C ALA A 3 -37.47 -20.94 -32.77
N ASP A 4 -36.25 -21.30 -32.41
CA ASP A 4 -35.40 -20.95 -31.28
C ASP A 4 -35.13 -19.45 -31.06
N ILE A 5 -35.12 -19.04 -29.79
CA ILE A 5 -34.17 -18.06 -29.25
C ILE A 5 -33.78 -18.48 -27.82
N MET A 6 -32.63 -19.15 -27.68
CA MET A 6 -31.98 -19.33 -26.39
C MET A 6 -31.45 -17.99 -25.89
N SER A 7 -32.14 -17.36 -24.93
CA SER A 7 -31.54 -16.33 -24.11
C SER A 7 -30.81 -17.01 -22.97
N THR A 8 -29.49 -17.15 -23.10
CA THR A 8 -28.61 -17.53 -22.01
C THR A 8 -28.59 -16.39 -21.00
N CYS A 9 -29.54 -16.42 -20.06
CA CYS A 9 -29.42 -15.71 -18.80
C CYS A 9 -28.26 -16.36 -18.04
N ARG A 10 -27.04 -15.98 -18.40
CA ARG A 10 -25.84 -16.25 -17.61
C ARG A 10 -26.05 -15.47 -16.32
N ALA A 11 -26.60 -16.14 -15.33
CA ALA A 11 -26.38 -15.80 -13.95
C ALA A 11 -24.86 -15.92 -13.74
N GLU A 12 -24.13 -14.84 -14.04
CA GLU A 12 -22.80 -14.66 -13.49
C GLU A 12 -23.01 -14.47 -11.99
N GLN A 13 -23.06 -15.62 -11.32
CA GLN A 13 -22.68 -15.79 -9.95
C GLN A 13 -21.40 -14.98 -9.77
N PHE A 14 -21.53 -13.77 -9.23
CA PHE A 14 -20.47 -13.19 -8.42
C PHE A 14 -20.34 -14.13 -7.22
N GLY A 15 -19.67 -15.26 -7.46
CA GLY A 15 -19.08 -16.04 -6.38
C GLY A 15 -18.24 -15.09 -5.54
N PRO A 16 -18.01 -15.42 -4.26
CA PRO A 16 -17.17 -14.60 -3.41
C PRO A 16 -15.86 -14.46 -4.16
N LEU A 17 -15.53 -13.23 -4.59
CA LEU A 17 -14.23 -12.90 -5.14
C LEU A 17 -13.28 -13.33 -4.05
N ALA A 18 -12.74 -14.54 -4.19
CA ALA A 18 -11.81 -15.12 -3.25
C ALA A 18 -10.72 -14.06 -3.20
N LYS A 19 -10.69 -13.36 -2.06
CA LYS A 19 -9.61 -12.49 -1.68
C LYS A 19 -8.41 -13.43 -1.67
N ARG A 20 -7.76 -13.57 -2.82
CA ARG A 20 -6.33 -13.81 -2.87
C ARG A 20 -5.78 -12.52 -2.29
N THR A 21 -5.85 -12.40 -0.97
CA THR A 21 -4.97 -11.52 -0.23
C THR A 21 -3.61 -11.97 -0.70
N CYS A 22 -3.02 -11.19 -1.61
CA CYS A 22 -1.63 -11.37 -1.93
C CYS A 22 -0.94 -11.29 -0.57
N ASP A 23 -0.23 -12.33 -0.13
CA ASP A 23 0.36 -12.37 1.22
C ASP A 23 1.27 -11.17 1.51
N ALA A 24 1.60 -10.39 0.47
CA ALA A 24 2.33 -9.14 0.51
C ALA A 24 1.48 -7.86 0.77
N GLU A 25 0.15 -7.89 0.76
CA GLU A 25 -0.67 -6.69 1.00
C GLU A 25 -0.58 -6.27 2.48
N VAL A 26 0.02 -5.10 2.73
CA VAL A 26 0.18 -4.54 4.07
C VAL A 26 -1.05 -3.75 4.50
N LYS A 27 -1.58 -2.91 3.60
CA LYS A 27 -2.73 -2.05 3.87
C LYS A 27 -3.38 -1.62 2.57
N SER A 28 -4.71 -1.59 2.55
CA SER A 28 -5.48 -0.93 1.50
C SER A 28 -6.56 -0.03 2.07
N GLY A 29 -6.96 0.98 1.31
CA GLY A 29 -8.03 1.88 1.70
C GLY A 29 -8.14 3.09 0.77
N PHE A 30 -9.01 4.01 1.16
CA PHE A 30 -9.22 5.26 0.42
C PHE A 30 -8.48 6.41 1.10
N LEU A 31 -7.84 7.23 0.28
CA LEU A 31 -7.11 8.43 0.68
C LEU A 31 -7.50 9.57 -0.26
N VAL A 32 -7.25 10.81 0.16
CA VAL A 32 -7.33 11.97 -0.72
C VAL A 32 -5.91 12.39 -1.10
N LEU A 33 -5.58 12.28 -2.38
CA LEU A 33 -4.32 12.80 -2.93
C LEU A 33 -4.48 14.31 -3.20
N LEU A 34 -3.54 15.11 -2.71
CA LEU A 34 -3.45 16.53 -3.03
C LEU A 34 -2.48 16.74 -4.19
N GLY A 35 -3.02 17.19 -5.32
CA GLY A 35 -2.26 17.56 -6.49
C GLY A 35 -1.78 19.03 -6.48
N PRO A 36 -1.00 19.43 -7.50
CA PRO A 36 -0.60 20.82 -7.71
C PRO A 36 -1.82 21.76 -7.70
N GLY A 37 -1.66 22.94 -7.09
CA GLY A 37 -2.75 23.92 -6.98
C GLY A 37 -3.85 23.56 -5.97
N GLY A 38 -3.63 22.56 -5.10
CA GLY A 38 -4.58 22.18 -4.05
C GLY A 38 -5.74 21.29 -4.52
N ILE A 39 -5.64 20.74 -5.75
CA ILE A 39 -6.64 19.83 -6.31
C ILE A 39 -6.74 18.58 -5.44
N ARG A 40 -7.95 18.26 -4.98
CA ARG A 40 -8.22 17.07 -4.18
C ARG A 40 -8.72 15.94 -5.06
N GLN A 41 -8.06 14.79 -5.01
CA GLN A 41 -8.44 13.60 -5.77
C GLN A 41 -8.64 12.40 -4.84
N ASP A 42 -9.84 11.84 -4.83
CA ASP A 42 -10.11 10.59 -4.14
C ASP A 42 -9.44 9.42 -4.86
N VAL A 43 -8.61 8.70 -4.12
CA VAL A 43 -7.85 7.56 -4.62
C VAL A 43 -8.02 6.34 -3.71
N ARG A 44 -7.94 5.14 -4.30
CA ARG A 44 -7.73 3.90 -3.57
C ARG A 44 -6.24 3.59 -3.60
N VAL A 45 -5.65 3.38 -2.44
CA VAL A 45 -4.24 3.01 -2.30
C VAL A 45 -4.15 1.59 -1.78
N VAL A 46 -3.23 0.82 -2.35
CA VAL A 46 -2.86 -0.51 -1.88
C VAL A 46 -1.36 -0.57 -1.70
N VAL A 47 -0.90 -0.88 -0.50
CA VAL A 47 0.51 -0.99 -0.15
C VAL A 47 0.89 -2.47 -0.12
N TYR A 48 1.94 -2.81 -0.86
CA TYR A 48 2.52 -4.13 -0.90
C TYR A 48 3.93 -4.12 -0.33
N ARG A 49 4.28 -5.14 0.44
CA ARG A 49 5.61 -5.36 0.99
C ARG A 49 5.98 -6.83 0.87
N THR A 50 7.11 -7.07 0.23
CA THR A 50 7.78 -8.37 0.15
C THR A 50 9.17 -8.25 0.76
N THR A 51 9.94 -9.33 0.76
CA THR A 51 11.35 -9.31 1.16
C THR A 51 12.20 -8.41 0.26
N GLN A 52 11.81 -8.25 -1.01
CA GLN A 52 12.59 -7.54 -2.04
C GLN A 52 11.94 -6.25 -2.53
N GLU A 53 10.68 -5.97 -2.20
CA GLU A 53 9.97 -4.82 -2.71
C GLU A 53 9.07 -4.19 -1.63
N HIS A 54 8.89 -2.88 -1.70
CA HIS A 54 7.92 -2.17 -0.88
C HIS A 54 7.41 -1.00 -1.70
N PHE A 55 6.14 -1.06 -2.09
CA PHE A 55 5.56 -0.10 -3.02
C PHE A 55 4.07 0.12 -2.74
N ALA A 56 3.56 1.28 -3.16
CA ALA A 56 2.14 1.59 -3.14
C ALA A 56 1.62 1.73 -4.56
N VAL A 57 0.48 1.10 -4.84
CA VAL A 57 -0.26 1.28 -6.09
C VAL A 57 -1.44 2.20 -5.83
N ILE A 58 -1.59 3.22 -6.67
CA ILE A 58 -2.63 4.25 -6.53
C ILE A 58 -3.61 4.09 -7.68
N TYR A 59 -4.89 3.92 -7.33
CA TYR A 59 -6.00 3.83 -8.27
C TYR A 59 -6.92 5.03 -8.10
N PRO A 60 -7.54 5.54 -9.17
CA PRO A 60 -8.70 6.42 -9.05
C PRO A 60 -9.81 5.71 -8.28
N ARG A 61 -10.64 6.47 -7.55
CA ARG A 61 -11.81 5.90 -6.84
C ARG A 61 -12.86 5.27 -7.77
N LYS A 62 -12.93 5.67 -9.04
CA LYS A 62 -13.92 5.16 -10.01
C LYS A 62 -13.74 3.64 -10.19
N ARG A 63 -14.84 2.88 -10.15
CA ARG A 63 -14.81 1.41 -10.28
C ARG A 63 -14.25 1.05 -11.67
N LEU A 64 -13.16 0.28 -11.73
CA LEU A 64 -12.52 -0.28 -12.94
C LEU A 64 -11.55 0.63 -13.72
N SER A 65 -10.82 1.52 -13.05
CA SER A 65 -9.75 2.29 -13.70
C SER A 65 -8.36 1.67 -13.51
N LYS A 66 -7.50 1.82 -14.53
CA LYS A 66 -6.06 1.54 -14.46
C LYS A 66 -5.41 2.32 -13.30
N PRO A 67 -4.34 1.78 -12.69
CA PRO A 67 -3.58 2.53 -11.69
C PRO A 67 -3.06 3.83 -12.31
N ILE A 68 -3.16 4.93 -11.56
CA ILE A 68 -2.61 6.23 -11.97
C ILE A 68 -1.13 6.37 -11.63
N GLY A 69 -0.62 5.55 -10.72
CA GLY A 69 0.78 5.56 -10.37
C GLY A 69 1.17 4.42 -9.44
N VAL A 70 2.47 4.14 -9.43
CA VAL A 70 3.13 3.24 -8.49
C VAL A 70 4.24 4.02 -7.82
N VAL A 71 4.32 3.95 -6.50
CA VAL A 71 5.34 4.64 -5.69
C VAL A 71 6.25 3.59 -5.06
N ASN A 72 7.55 3.70 -5.32
CA ASN A 72 8.55 2.90 -4.63
C ASN A 72 8.78 3.47 -3.21
N LEU A 73 8.36 2.72 -2.20
CA LEU A 73 8.45 3.14 -0.80
C LEU A 73 9.83 2.89 -0.18
N ARG A 74 10.67 2.03 -0.80
CA ARG A 74 12.05 1.79 -0.34
C ARG A 74 12.88 3.06 -0.25
N ASN A 75 12.72 3.90 -1.27
CA ASN A 75 13.43 5.17 -1.40
C ASN A 75 12.52 6.35 -1.07
N THR A 76 11.54 6.17 -0.19
CA THR A 76 10.62 7.23 0.21
C THR A 76 10.79 7.54 1.70
N ALA A 77 10.78 8.82 2.04
CA ALA A 77 10.56 9.30 3.40
C ALA A 77 9.07 9.65 3.57
N VAL A 78 8.49 9.26 4.70
CA VAL A 78 7.10 9.57 5.05
C VAL A 78 7.10 10.45 6.28
N GLU A 79 6.34 11.54 6.24
CA GLU A 79 6.32 12.55 7.30
C GLU A 79 4.88 12.99 7.56
N ARG A 80 4.56 13.18 8.85
CA ARG A 80 3.24 13.63 9.31
C ARG A 80 3.03 15.11 9.00
N VAL A 81 1.79 15.50 8.70
CA VAL A 81 1.38 16.90 8.55
C VAL A 81 0.40 17.25 9.67
N ASP A 82 0.82 18.14 10.56
CA ASP A 82 0.06 18.49 11.77
C ASP A 82 -1.24 19.26 11.48
N THR A 83 -1.26 20.04 10.39
CA THR A 83 -2.36 20.98 10.11
C THR A 83 -3.57 20.40 9.37
N ASN A 84 -3.51 19.15 8.85
CA ASN A 84 -4.55 18.66 7.93
C ASN A 84 -4.84 17.15 8.03
N SER A 85 -4.51 16.49 9.14
CA SER A 85 -4.74 15.05 9.33
C SER A 85 -4.27 14.22 8.12
N GLY A 86 -2.97 14.30 7.83
CA GLY A 86 -2.40 13.67 6.65
C GLY A 86 -0.91 13.46 6.76
N PHE A 87 -0.33 12.98 5.67
CA PHE A 87 1.10 12.73 5.58
C PHE A 87 1.59 13.07 4.18
N PHE A 88 2.87 13.41 4.07
CA PHE A 88 3.54 13.52 2.78
C PHE A 88 4.56 12.42 2.61
N ILE A 89 4.74 12.05 1.35
CA ILE A 89 5.80 11.18 0.90
C ILE A 89 6.77 11.98 0.03
N ARG A 90 8.06 11.74 0.22
CA ARG A 90 9.13 12.38 -0.54
C ARG A 90 10.11 11.33 -1.00
N GLN A 91 10.48 11.34 -2.27
CA GLN A 91 11.49 10.42 -2.79
C GLN A 91 12.88 10.90 -2.33
N LYS A 92 13.64 9.99 -1.71
CA LYS A 92 15.02 10.20 -1.29
C LYS A 92 15.90 10.30 -2.54
N GLY A 93 16.80 11.28 -2.57
CA GLY A 93 17.75 11.49 -3.67
C GLY A 93 17.22 12.37 -4.82
N TYR A 94 16.00 12.89 -4.73
CA TYR A 94 15.51 13.97 -5.58
C TYR A 94 15.52 15.28 -4.79
N ASP A 95 15.76 16.39 -5.48
CA ASP A 95 15.51 17.72 -4.92
C ASP A 95 14.06 17.76 -4.44
N ASN A 96 13.78 18.48 -3.34
CA ASN A 96 12.53 18.49 -2.58
C ASN A 96 11.22 18.74 -3.38
N ALA A 97 11.30 18.91 -4.70
CA ALA A 97 10.22 19.09 -5.64
C ALA A 97 9.29 17.87 -5.80
N VAL A 98 9.79 16.63 -5.65
CA VAL A 98 8.95 15.43 -5.87
C VAL A 98 8.38 14.92 -4.55
N SER A 99 7.23 15.48 -4.18
CA SER A 99 6.45 15.04 -3.02
C SER A 99 4.97 14.84 -3.37
N ALA A 100 4.32 13.91 -2.66
CA ALA A 100 2.87 13.74 -2.75
C ALA A 100 2.27 13.79 -1.35
N LYS A 101 1.14 14.48 -1.19
CA LYS A 101 0.46 14.64 0.09
C LYS A 101 -0.85 13.87 0.07
N PHE A 102 -1.05 13.04 1.08
CA PHE A 102 -2.27 12.28 1.31
C PHE A 102 -2.98 12.78 2.56
N LEU A 103 -4.30 12.87 2.48
CA LEU A 103 -5.17 13.11 3.63
C LEU A 103 -5.91 11.83 4.00
N CYS A 104 -6.08 11.61 5.30
CA CYS A 104 -6.83 10.50 5.86
C CYS A 104 -7.57 10.92 7.13
N ALA A 105 -8.40 10.05 7.68
CA ALA A 105 -8.91 10.27 9.02
C ALA A 105 -7.74 10.19 10.03
N GLU A 106 -7.77 11.02 11.07
CA GLU A 106 -6.72 11.05 12.10
C GLU A 106 -6.51 9.67 12.75
N ARG A 107 -7.59 8.94 13.00
CA ARG A 107 -7.56 7.56 13.53
C ARG A 107 -6.77 6.57 12.66
N ASP A 108 -6.69 6.83 11.37
CA ASP A 108 -6.05 5.95 10.38
C ASP A 108 -4.61 6.38 10.07
N LEU A 109 -4.19 7.55 10.55
CA LEU A 109 -2.91 8.20 10.21
C LEU A 109 -1.72 7.33 10.59
N GLU A 110 -1.63 6.88 11.83
CA GLU A 110 -0.50 6.06 12.31
C GLU A 110 -0.39 4.73 11.55
N ALA A 111 -1.53 4.12 11.22
CA ALA A 111 -1.55 2.89 10.43
C ALA A 111 -1.05 3.11 8.99
N TRP A 112 -1.34 4.27 8.40
CA TRP A 112 -0.82 4.64 7.08
C TRP A 112 0.66 5.01 7.12
N LEU A 113 1.11 5.79 8.11
CA LEU A 113 2.53 6.11 8.32
C LEU A 113 3.37 4.83 8.47
N SER A 114 2.90 3.88 9.28
CA SER A 114 3.54 2.58 9.46
C SER A 114 3.58 1.76 8.16
N ALA A 115 2.49 1.72 7.40
CA ALA A 115 2.44 0.99 6.13
C ALA A 115 3.41 1.58 5.08
N PHE A 116 3.54 2.91 5.05
CA PHE A 116 4.42 3.63 4.13
C PHE A 116 5.88 3.67 4.58
N SER A 117 6.17 3.52 5.86
CA SER A 117 7.53 3.47 6.39
C SER A 117 8.24 2.17 6.01
N THR A 118 9.50 2.29 5.60
CA THR A 118 10.38 1.17 5.29
C THR A 118 10.90 0.44 6.51
N THR A 119 10.95 1.10 7.66
CA THR A 119 11.32 0.45 8.91
C THR A 119 10.17 -0.43 9.36
N PRO A 120 10.33 -1.76 9.44
CA PRO A 120 9.41 -2.55 10.25
C PRO A 120 9.48 -2.00 11.66
N SER A 121 8.32 -1.81 12.31
CA SER A 121 8.27 -1.61 13.75
C SER A 121 9.13 -2.69 14.39
N SER A 122 10.24 -2.30 15.00
CA SER A 122 11.24 -3.20 15.55
C SER A 122 10.62 -4.03 16.69
N SER A 123 10.08 -5.21 16.39
CA SER A 123 9.84 -6.26 17.38
C SER A 123 10.72 -7.49 17.17
N CYS A 124 11.63 -7.46 16.20
CA CYS A 124 12.59 -8.55 15.97
C CYS A 124 13.99 -8.16 16.48
N GLN A 125 14.11 -7.75 17.74
CA GLN A 125 15.39 -7.77 18.46
C GLN A 125 15.48 -9.04 19.31
N HIS A 126 15.62 -10.19 18.64
CA HIS A 126 16.28 -11.35 19.24
C HIS A 126 17.29 -11.85 18.23
N HIS A 127 18.46 -11.20 18.22
CA HIS A 127 19.68 -11.87 17.80
C HIS A 127 19.90 -13.03 18.78
N LYS A 128 19.36 -14.20 18.44
CA LYS A 128 19.84 -15.47 19.01
C LYS A 128 21.25 -15.62 18.48
N SER A 129 22.24 -15.22 19.28
CA SER A 129 23.61 -15.67 19.12
C SER A 129 23.59 -17.19 19.05
N LEU A 130 24.23 -17.75 18.03
CA LEU A 130 24.43 -19.19 17.94
C LEU A 130 25.44 -19.59 19.03
N PRO A 131 25.19 -20.67 19.80
CA PRO A 131 26.15 -21.16 20.77
C PRO A 131 27.39 -21.70 20.03
N VAL A 132 28.57 -21.21 20.42
CA VAL A 132 29.86 -21.74 19.97
C VAL A 132 30.16 -23.00 20.78
N LEU A 133 30.25 -24.15 20.11
CA LEU A 133 30.81 -25.37 20.66
C LEU A 133 32.33 -25.20 20.73
N VAL A 134 32.89 -25.26 21.95
CA VAL A 134 34.33 -25.40 22.16
C VAL A 134 34.62 -26.89 22.24
N GLU A 135 35.39 -27.41 21.30
CA GLU A 135 35.90 -28.78 21.37
C GLU A 135 37.01 -28.82 22.43
N GLU A 136 36.84 -29.69 23.42
CA GLU A 136 37.81 -29.97 24.48
C GLU A 136 38.75 -31.07 23.97
N GLU A 137 40.01 -30.73 23.65
CA GLU A 137 41.06 -31.73 23.39
C GLU A 137 41.51 -32.34 24.71
N VAL A 138 41.45 -33.68 24.77
CA VAL A 138 41.89 -34.54 25.89
C VAL A 138 43.40 -34.75 25.85
#